data_AF-E3E9P1-F1
#
_entry.id   AF-E3E9P1-F1
#
_cell.length_a   1.000
_cell.length_b   1.000
_cell.length_c   1.000
_cell.angle_alpha   90.00
_cell.angle_beta   90.00
_cell.angle_gamma   90.00
#
_symmetry.space_group_name_H-M   'P 1'
#
loop_
_entity.id
_entity.type
_entity.pdbx_description
1 polymer ?
#
loop_
_entity_poly.entity_id
_entity_poly.type
_entity_poly.pdbx_seq_one_letter_code
_entity_poly.pdbx_strand_id
1 'polypeptide(L)'
;MDNKAYVSQTYPRLTVYNEENFRGSRRVFRGNLGIRNTDNILDGIESLRFFSTSSNATLVLFTGTRFRGNFRVYRGNRSIADLDDLIRGNDVESIISTNQRLTLQQIRNIRSTGRLPAGYRVI
;
A
#
# COMPACT_ATOMS: atom_id res chain seq x y z
N MET A 1 -15.45 -16.74 34.86
CA MET A 1 -16.00 -16.49 33.51
C MET A 1 -14.97 -15.68 32.76
N ASP A 2 -14.26 -16.30 31.82
CA ASP A 2 -13.20 -15.63 31.08
C ASP A 2 -13.80 -14.72 30.01
N ASN A 3 -13.69 -13.41 30.19
CA ASN A 3 -14.06 -12.43 29.19
C ASN A 3 -13.06 -12.51 28.02
N LYS A 4 -13.40 -13.30 26.99
CA LYS A 4 -12.70 -13.29 25.71
C LYS A 4 -13.00 -11.97 24.99
N ALA A 5 -12.07 -11.02 25.07
CA ALA A 5 -12.14 -9.81 24.27
C ALA A 5 -11.92 -10.14 22.78
N TYR A 6 -12.94 -9.94 21.95
CA TYR A 6 -12.82 -10.02 20.50
C TYR A 6 -12.29 -8.69 19.97
N VAL A 7 -10.97 -8.59 19.77
CA VAL A 7 -10.37 -7.44 19.09
C VAL A 7 -10.61 -7.57 17.59
N SER A 8 -11.56 -6.80 17.04
CA SER A 8 -11.75 -6.71 15.60
C SER A 8 -10.52 -6.08 14.95
N GLN A 9 -9.80 -6.84 14.12
CA GLN A 9 -8.65 -6.33 13.38
C GLN A 9 -9.11 -5.69 12.07
N THR A 10 -8.81 -4.40 11.88
CA THR A 10 -9.03 -3.72 10.60
C THR A 10 -7.99 -4.16 9.57
N TYR A 11 -8.45 -4.69 8.44
CA TYR A 11 -7.65 -5.04 7.28
C TYR A 11 -7.90 -4.07 6.10
N PRO A 12 -6.99 -3.98 5.10
CA PRO A 12 -5.69 -4.65 5.05
C PRO A 12 -4.73 -4.04 6.07
N ARG A 13 -3.63 -4.76 6.34
CA ARG A 13 -2.48 -4.26 7.08
C ARG A 13 -1.33 -4.03 6.10
N LEU A 14 -0.86 -2.80 6.00
CA LEU A 14 0.34 -2.42 5.28
C LEU A 14 1.42 -2.07 6.31
N THR A 15 2.42 -2.93 6.44
CA THR A 15 3.64 -2.61 7.18
C THR A 15 4.68 -2.08 6.21
N VAL A 16 5.25 -0.93 6.50
CA VAL A 16 6.33 -0.31 5.71
C VAL A 16 7.57 -0.16 6.57
N TYR A 17 8.72 -0.16 5.91
CA TYR A 17 10.05 -0.13 6.49
C TYR A 17 10.91 0.88 5.73
N ASN A 18 11.81 1.58 6.43
CA ASN A 18 12.74 2.54 5.83
C ASN A 18 14.08 1.91 5.39
N GLU A 19 14.17 0.58 5.44
CA GLU A 19 15.30 -0.16 4.90
C GLU A 19 14.78 -1.34 4.10
N GLU A 20 15.57 -1.78 3.12
CA GLU A 20 15.35 -3.02 2.40
C GLU A 20 15.29 -4.23 3.34
N ASN A 21 14.72 -5.31 2.83
CA ASN A 21 14.66 -6.61 3.48
C ASN A 21 13.88 -6.60 4.81
N PHE A 22 12.92 -5.67 4.95
CA PHE A 22 12.03 -5.52 6.10
C PHE A 22 12.77 -5.14 7.40
N ARG A 23 13.81 -4.33 7.28
CA ARG A 23 14.68 -3.89 8.40
C ARG A 23 14.38 -2.46 8.82
N GLY A 24 15.18 -1.93 9.74
CA GLY A 24 15.06 -0.56 10.22
C GLY A 24 13.77 -0.24 10.99
N SER A 25 13.43 1.04 10.96
CA SER A 25 12.20 1.58 11.52
C SER A 25 10.99 1.13 10.71
N ARG A 26 9.86 0.90 11.38
CA ARG A 26 8.63 0.44 10.73
C ARG A 26 7.40 1.21 11.15
N ARG A 27 6.44 1.31 10.23
CA ARG A 27 5.09 1.83 10.51
C ARG A 27 4.04 0.85 9.99
N VAL A 28 2.95 0.73 10.74
CA VAL A 28 1.84 -0.17 10.39
C VAL A 28 0.59 0.65 10.14
N PHE A 29 0.08 0.58 8.93
CA PHE A 29 -1.20 1.16 8.54
C PHE A 29 -2.26 0.07 8.40
N ARG A 30 -3.48 0.41 8.76
CA ARG A 30 -4.64 -0.49 8.70
C ARG A 30 -5.79 0.16 7.93
N GLY A 31 -6.59 -0.65 7.25
CA GLY A 31 -7.73 -0.21 6.46
C GLY A 31 -7.37 0.22 5.03
N ASN A 32 -8.40 0.49 4.24
CA ASN A 32 -8.22 0.94 2.85
C ASN A 32 -7.59 2.33 2.85
N LEU A 33 -6.44 2.46 2.20
CA LEU A 33 -5.69 3.72 2.20
C LEU A 33 -4.87 3.92 0.94
N GLY A 34 -4.42 5.16 0.75
CA GLY A 34 -3.29 5.45 -0.12
C GLY A 34 -2.28 6.38 0.56
N ILE A 35 -1.00 6.12 0.34
CA ILE A 35 0.14 6.96 0.74
C ILE A 35 0.51 7.78 -0.49
N ARG A 36 0.39 9.11 -0.43
CA ARG A 36 0.63 10.00 -1.60
C ARG A 36 2.11 10.24 -1.88
N ASN A 37 2.96 10.17 -0.88
CA ASN A 37 4.40 10.34 -1.03
C ASN A 37 5.09 9.42 -0.04
N THR A 38 5.89 8.49 -0.54
CA THR A 38 6.63 7.52 0.29
C THR A 38 7.67 8.22 1.17
N ASP A 39 8.33 9.26 0.66
CA ASP A 39 9.35 10.04 1.39
C ASP A 39 8.81 10.72 2.65
N ASN A 40 7.51 11.02 2.68
CA ASN A 40 6.86 11.61 3.86
C ASN A 40 6.69 10.59 5.00
N ILE A 41 7.03 9.32 4.78
CA ILE A 41 6.85 8.22 5.71
C ILE A 41 8.22 7.60 6.01
N LEU A 42 8.68 7.76 7.26
CA LEU A 42 9.95 7.20 7.72
C LEU A 42 11.18 7.66 6.90
N ASP A 43 11.12 8.88 6.36
CA ASP A 43 12.15 9.46 5.47
C ASP A 43 12.40 8.67 4.18
N GLY A 44 11.47 7.78 3.80
CA GLY A 44 11.59 6.86 2.68
C GLY A 44 11.01 5.50 3.04
N ILE A 45 10.32 4.86 2.08
CA ILE A 45 9.86 3.48 2.23
C ILE A 45 10.63 2.60 1.25
N GLU A 46 11.44 1.70 1.80
CA GLU A 46 12.35 0.84 1.04
C GLU A 46 11.82 -0.59 0.91
N SER A 47 10.97 -1.03 1.85
CA SER A 47 10.34 -2.35 1.76
C SER A 47 8.98 -2.39 2.45
N LEU A 48 8.14 -3.35 2.06
CA LEU A 48 6.77 -3.45 2.60
C LEU A 48 6.24 -4.88 2.72
N ARG A 49 5.28 -5.04 3.64
CA ARG A 49 4.44 -6.23 3.78
C ARG A 49 2.97 -5.81 3.73
N PHE A 50 2.27 -6.27 2.70
CA PHE A 50 0.85 -6.12 2.51
C PHE A 50 0.13 -7.43 2.87
N PHE A 51 -0.75 -7.35 3.86
CA PHE A 51 -1.54 -8.49 4.34
C PHE A 51 -3.03 -8.15 4.40
N SER A 52 -3.86 -9.07 3.94
CA SER A 52 -5.31 -9.03 4.01
C SER A 52 -5.86 -10.44 4.18
N THR A 53 -7.03 -10.53 4.81
CA THR A 53 -7.86 -11.74 4.84
C THR A 53 -8.82 -11.84 3.65
N SER A 54 -8.93 -10.78 2.84
CA SER A 54 -9.78 -10.72 1.65
C SER A 54 -9.05 -11.28 0.43
N SER A 55 -9.67 -12.22 -0.28
CA SER A 55 -9.20 -12.68 -1.60
C SER A 55 -9.25 -11.60 -2.68
N ASN A 56 -9.99 -10.51 -2.43
CA ASN A 56 -10.12 -9.37 -3.34
C ASN A 56 -9.07 -8.28 -3.11
N ALA A 57 -8.19 -8.44 -2.12
CA ALA A 57 -7.23 -7.41 -1.75
C ALA A 57 -6.32 -6.99 -2.91
N THR A 58 -6.08 -5.69 -3.03
CA THR A 58 -5.25 -5.09 -4.07
C THR A 58 -4.21 -4.16 -3.44
N LEU A 59 -2.95 -4.37 -3.83
CA LEU A 59 -1.86 -3.42 -3.63
C LEU A 59 -1.50 -2.82 -4.99
N VAL A 60 -1.38 -1.50 -5.05
CA VAL A 60 -0.93 -0.79 -6.24
C VAL A 60 0.24 0.09 -5.88
N LEU A 61 1.33 -0.03 -6.62
CA LEU A 61 2.54 0.77 -6.49
C LEU A 61 2.66 1.67 -7.70
N PHE A 62 3.06 2.91 -7.49
CA PHE A 62 3.16 3.93 -8.52
C PHE A 62 4.56 4.53 -8.55
N THR A 63 5.07 4.84 -9.74
CA THR A 63 6.38 5.49 -9.93
C THR A 63 6.34 7.00 -9.80
N GLY A 64 5.22 7.57 -9.37
CA GLY A 64 5.11 9.00 -9.11
C GLY A 64 4.24 9.27 -7.90
N THR A 65 4.53 10.38 -7.22
CA THR A 65 3.74 10.82 -6.07
C THR A 65 2.28 11.08 -6.47
N ARG A 66 1.38 11.09 -5.48
CA ARG A 66 -0.06 11.33 -5.63
C ARG A 66 -0.72 10.39 -6.64
N PHE A 67 -0.28 9.13 -6.64
CA PHE A 67 -0.80 8.03 -7.46
C PHE A 67 -0.58 8.26 -8.96
N ARG A 68 0.57 8.81 -9.36
CA ARG A 68 0.90 9.15 -10.76
C ARG A 68 1.94 8.20 -11.35
N GLY A 69 2.27 8.40 -12.63
CA GLY A 69 3.29 7.60 -13.31
C GLY A 69 2.84 6.19 -13.68
N ASN A 70 3.83 5.33 -13.94
CA ASN A 70 3.60 3.92 -14.20
C ASN A 70 3.14 3.23 -12.91
N PHE A 71 2.46 2.10 -13.05
CA PHE A 71 1.98 1.38 -11.87
C PHE A 71 2.12 -0.13 -12.03
N ARG A 72 2.31 -0.80 -10.89
CA ARG A 72 2.29 -2.26 -10.77
C ARG A 72 1.19 -2.67 -9.79
N VAL A 73 0.45 -3.71 -10.16
CA VAL A 73 -0.69 -4.21 -9.40
C VAL A 73 -0.40 -5.59 -8.87
N TYR A 74 -0.56 -5.78 -7.57
CA TYR A 74 -0.49 -7.06 -6.90
C TYR A 74 -1.86 -7.43 -6.35
N ARG A 75 -2.24 -8.70 -6.51
CA ARG A 75 -3.48 -9.28 -5.98
C ARG A 75 -3.13 -10.19 -4.80
N GLY A 76 -3.92 -10.08 -3.73
CA GLY A 76 -3.69 -10.80 -2.49
C GLY A 76 -2.42 -10.34 -1.75
N ASN A 77 -2.00 -11.14 -0.78
CA ASN A 77 -0.87 -10.82 0.09
C ASN A 77 0.43 -10.70 -0.69
N ARG A 78 1.27 -9.74 -0.28
CA ARG A 78 2.55 -9.48 -0.93
C ARG A 78 3.56 -8.94 0.06
N SER A 79 4.76 -9.49 0.02
CA SER A 79 5.95 -8.91 0.65
C SER A 79 6.90 -8.50 -0.47
N ILE A 80 7.47 -7.31 -0.38
CA ILE A 80 8.41 -6.76 -1.35
C ILE A 80 9.60 -6.27 -0.54
N ALA A 81 10.73 -6.94 -0.72
CA ALA A 81 11.94 -6.70 0.07
C ALA A 81 12.71 -5.46 -0.40
N ASP A 82 12.43 -4.97 -1.60
CA ASP A 82 13.15 -3.88 -2.24
C ASP A 82 12.18 -3.16 -3.20
N LEU A 83 12.03 -1.85 -3.01
CA LEU A 83 11.14 -0.99 -3.78
C LEU A 83 11.89 -0.15 -4.82
N ASP A 84 13.22 -0.14 -4.78
CA ASP A 84 14.06 0.59 -5.71
C ASP A 84 14.03 -0.08 -7.08
N ASP A 85 13.99 0.75 -8.13
CA ASP A 85 13.99 0.31 -9.53
C ASP A 85 12.88 -0.70 -9.91
N LEU A 86 11.91 -0.94 -9.03
CA LEU A 86 10.98 -2.07 -9.09
C LEU A 86 10.06 -2.02 -10.32
N ILE A 87 9.81 -0.82 -10.84
CA ILE A 87 8.92 -0.59 -11.98
C ILE A 87 9.73 -0.02 -13.15
N ARG A 88 10.42 -0.92 -13.85
CA ARG A 88 11.24 -0.62 -15.04
C ARG A 88 12.37 0.37 -14.73
N GLY A 89 13.09 0.18 -13.62
CA GLY A 89 14.16 1.10 -13.22
C GLY A 89 13.62 2.43 -12.69
N ASN A 90 12.45 2.41 -12.04
CA ASN A 90 11.92 3.56 -11.31
C ASN A 90 11.44 3.08 -9.95
N ASP A 91 11.64 3.94 -8.97
CA ASP A 91 11.29 3.72 -7.57
C ASP A 91 9.78 3.81 -7.35
N VAL A 92 9.35 3.39 -6.16
CA VAL A 92 7.96 3.49 -5.73
C VAL A 92 7.74 4.76 -4.92
N GLU A 93 6.89 5.62 -5.44
CA GLU A 93 6.68 7.00 -4.97
C GLU A 93 5.31 7.20 -4.30
N SER A 94 4.36 6.31 -4.60
CA SER A 94 3.07 6.28 -3.90
C SER A 94 2.41 4.91 -3.96
N ILE A 95 1.54 4.65 -2.98
CA ILE A 95 1.01 3.31 -2.71
C ILE A 95 -0.50 3.38 -2.49
N ILE A 96 -1.24 2.40 -3.00
CA ILE A 96 -2.63 2.12 -2.61
C ILE A 96 -2.69 0.71 -2.01
N SER A 97 -3.29 0.60 -0.83
CA SER A 97 -3.47 -0.65 -0.09
C SER A 97 -4.96 -0.81 0.25
N THR A 98 -5.61 -1.85 -0.26
CA THR A 98 -7.06 -2.04 -0.06
C THR A 98 -7.47 -3.51 0.01
N ASN A 99 -8.52 -3.77 0.79
CA ASN A 99 -9.20 -5.07 0.86
C ASN A 99 -10.12 -5.33 -0.34
N GLN A 100 -10.33 -4.33 -1.19
CA GLN A 100 -11.22 -4.37 -2.33
C GLN A 100 -10.46 -4.66 -3.64
N ARG A 101 -11.18 -5.20 -4.62
CA ARG A 101 -10.66 -5.38 -5.97
C ARG A 101 -10.71 -4.06 -6.72
N LEU A 102 -9.56 -3.43 -6.96
CA LEU A 102 -9.47 -2.31 -7.91
C LEU A 102 -9.23 -2.84 -9.32
N THR A 103 -10.14 -2.57 -10.25
CA THR A 103 -9.95 -2.90 -11.67
C THR A 103 -8.86 -2.03 -12.30
N LEU A 104 -8.29 -2.47 -13.42
CA LEU A 104 -7.30 -1.65 -14.14
C LEU A 104 -7.90 -0.32 -14.59
N GLN A 105 -9.18 -0.27 -14.95
CA GLN A 105 -9.85 0.97 -15.31
C GLN A 105 -9.97 1.92 -14.12
N GLN A 106 -10.37 1.43 -12.94
CA GLN A 106 -10.38 2.23 -11.72
C GLN A 106 -8.99 2.75 -11.37
N ILE A 107 -7.95 1.92 -11.49
CA ILE A 107 -6.56 2.34 -11.24
C ILE A 107 -6.12 3.41 -12.23
N ARG A 108 -6.46 3.28 -13.51
CA ARG A 108 -6.18 4.32 -14.52
C ARG A 108 -6.92 5.62 -14.23
N ASN A 109 -8.15 5.56 -13.73
CA ASN A 109 -8.91 6.74 -13.32
C ASN A 109 -8.33 7.41 -12.07
N ILE A 110 -7.88 6.62 -11.08
CA ILE A 110 -7.14 7.14 -9.93
C ILE A 110 -5.85 7.79 -10.43
N ARG A 111 -5.12 7.14 -11.35
CA ARG A 111 -3.90 7.69 -11.93
C ARG A 111 -4.12 9.01 -12.67
N SER A 112 -5.23 9.19 -13.36
CA SER A 112 -5.53 10.43 -14.08
C SER A 112 -6.02 11.55 -13.17
N THR A 113 -6.68 11.22 -12.05
CA THR A 113 -7.30 12.22 -11.16
C THR A 113 -6.51 12.48 -9.87
N GLY A 114 -5.69 11.54 -9.43
CA GLY A 114 -5.09 11.50 -8.10
C GLY A 114 -6.10 11.32 -6.95
N ARG A 115 -7.34 10.95 -7.26
CA ARG A 115 -8.44 10.83 -6.29
C ARG A 115 -8.77 9.37 -6.02
N LEU A 116 -8.80 8.99 -4.74
CA LEU A 116 -9.23 7.66 -4.31
C LEU A 116 -10.75 7.60 -4.18
N PRO A 117 -11.36 6.41 -4.26
CA PRO A 117 -12.77 6.21 -3.94
C PRO A 117 -13.10 6.63 -2.50
N ALA A 118 -14.38 6.90 -2.24
CA ALA A 118 -14.86 7.15 -0.89
C ALA A 118 -14.51 5.98 0.06
N GLY A 119 -14.23 6.30 1.33
CA GLY A 119 -13.83 5.32 2.35
C GLY A 119 -12.33 4.97 2.36
N TYR A 120 -11.52 5.54 1.46
CA TYR A 120 -10.07 5.43 1.54
C TYR A 120 -9.51 6.57 2.38
N ARG A 121 -8.70 6.23 3.38
CA ARG A 121 -7.90 7.24 4.08
C ARG A 121 -6.71 7.61 3.21
N VAL A 122 -6.48 8.90 3.04
CA VAL A 122 -5.27 9.37 2.36
C VAL A 122 -4.26 9.84 3.39
N ILE A 123 -3.03 9.38 3.21
CA ILE A 123 -1.85 9.72 4.02
C ILE A 123 -0.87 10.48 3.14
#